data_AF-A0A4Q3YDN1-F1
#
_entry.id   AF-A0A4Q3YDN1-F1
#
_cell.length_a   1.000
_cell.length_b   1.000
_cell.length_c   1.000
_cell.angle_alpha   90.00
_cell.angle_beta   90.00
_cell.angle_gamma   90.00
#
_symmetry.space_group_name_H-M   'P 1'
#
loop_
_entity.id
_entity.type
_entity.pdbx_description
1 polymer ?
#
loop_
_entity_poly.entity_id
_entity_poly.type
_entity_poly.pdbx_seq_one_letter_code
_entity_poly.pdbx_strand_id
1 'polypeptide(L)' 'MTISQLHQDGQYPHRSADCKRALKLAVEDLIEQAQQLGWTTPESLDAIEELVAEFRTAYAEDPNPSEDPDEIKIL' A
#
# COMPACT_ATOMS: atom_id res chain seq x y z
N MET A 1 20.65 8.01 1.66
CA MET A 1 19.57 8.85 2.22
C MET A 1 18.79 7.96 3.18
N THR A 2 18.87 8.24 4.48
CA THR A 2 18.30 7.38 5.52
C THR A 2 16.86 7.82 5.77
N ILE A 3 15.88 7.08 5.26
CA ILE A 3 14.47 7.30 5.61
C ILE A 3 14.23 6.54 6.93
N SER A 4 14.62 7.16 8.04
CA SER A 4 14.18 6.78 9.38
C SER A 4 13.31 7.91 9.93
N GLN A 5 12.14 8.12 9.35
CA GLN A 5 11.11 8.92 10.00
C GLN A 5 10.32 8.02 10.95
N LEU A 6 10.86 7.97 12.17
CA LEU A 6 10.24 7.61 13.44
C LEU A 6 8.80 7.09 13.36
N HIS A 7 8.65 5.79 13.60
CA HIS A 7 7.47 5.24 14.24
C HIS A 7 7.40 5.81 15.68
N GLN A 8 6.91 7.05 15.82
CA GLN A 8 6.61 7.62 17.15
C GLN A 8 5.28 7.04 17.62
N ASP A 9 5.38 5.95 18.36
CA ASP A 9 4.30 5.46 19.21
C ASP A 9 4.01 6.48 20.30
N GLY A 10 2.82 7.09 20.20
CA GLY A 10 2.25 8.00 21.20
C GLY A 10 2.25 9.47 20.75
N GLN A 11 1.05 10.00 20.48
CA GLN A 11 0.73 11.42 20.18
C GLN A 11 0.85 11.89 18.72
N TYR A 12 0.50 11.06 17.74
CA TYR A 12 0.01 11.60 16.46
C TYR A 12 -1.52 11.45 16.38
N PRO A 13 -2.30 12.38 17.00
CA PRO A 13 -3.74 12.22 17.22
C PRO A 13 -4.59 12.11 15.94
N HIS A 14 -3.99 12.20 14.75
CA HIS A 14 -4.66 12.06 13.46
C HIS A 14 -3.94 11.12 12.48
N ARG A 15 -3.04 10.24 12.96
CA ARG A 15 -2.25 9.33 12.10
C ARG A 15 -3.07 8.61 11.03
N SER A 16 -4.21 8.05 11.42
CA SER A 16 -5.09 7.33 10.51
C SER A 16 -5.71 8.26 9.44
N ALA A 17 -6.16 9.45 9.86
CA ALA A 17 -6.75 10.43 8.94
C ALA A 17 -5.72 11.01 7.97
N ASP A 18 -4.49 11.25 8.44
CA ASP A 18 -3.41 11.78 7.63
C ASP A 18 -2.86 10.72 6.66
N CYS A 19 -2.75 9.46 7.11
CA CYS A 19 -2.45 8.32 6.23
C CYS A 19 -3.50 8.18 5.12
N LYS A 20 -4.80 8.21 5.48
CA LYS A 20 -5.89 8.18 4.50
C LYS A 20 -5.79 9.34 3.50
N ARG A 21 -5.48 10.55 3.96
CA ARG A 21 -5.35 11.73 3.08
C ARG A 21 -4.19 11.60 2.12
N ALA A 22 -3.05 11.08 2.60
CA ALA A 22 -1.88 10.83 1.76
C ALA A 22 -2.17 9.76 0.69
N LEU A 23 -2.84 8.67 1.07
CA LEU A 23 -3.20 7.60 0.14
C LEU A 23 -4.27 8.01 -0.87
N LYS A 24 -5.19 8.90 -0.48
CA LYS A 24 -6.32 9.30 -1.33
C LYS A 24 -5.87 9.77 -2.72
N LEU A 25 -4.87 10.65 -2.79
CA LEU A 25 -4.39 11.19 -4.06
C LEU A 25 -3.78 10.09 -4.96
N ALA A 26 -3.04 9.15 -4.37
CA ALA A 26 -2.44 8.05 -5.12
C ALA A 26 -3.51 7.06 -5.64
N VAL A 27 -4.55 6.80 -4.85
CA VAL A 27 -5.67 5.94 -5.26
C VAL A 27 -6.51 6.61 -6.34
N GLU A 28 -6.75 7.91 -6.26
CA GLU A 28 -7.45 8.67 -7.31
C GLU A 28 -6.68 8.60 -8.64
N ASP A 29 -5.36 8.82 -8.62
CA ASP A 29 -4.51 8.71 -9.82
C ASP A 29 -4.51 7.29 -10.40
N LEU A 30 -4.45 6.25 -9.55
CA LEU A 30 -4.54 4.85 -10.01
C LEU A 30 -5.88 4.55 -10.70
N ILE A 31 -6.99 5.07 -10.16
CA ILE A 31 -8.32 4.92 -10.77
C ILE A 31 -8.38 5.65 -12.11
N GLU A 32 -7.83 6.87 -12.20
CA GLU A 32 -7.76 7.61 -13.47
C GLU A 32 -6.94 6.85 -14.52
N GLN A 33 -5.82 6.24 -14.14
CA GLN A 33 -5.03 5.39 -15.03
C GLN A 33 -5.82 4.15 -15.51
N ALA A 34 -6.56 3.49 -14.61
CA ALA A 34 -7.40 2.36 -14.98
C ALA A 34 -8.51 2.77 -15.97
N GLN A 35 -9.11 3.94 -15.78
CA GLN A 35 -10.09 4.50 -16.72
C GLN A 35 -9.49 4.78 -18.10
N GLN A 36 -8.26 5.28 -18.18
CA GLN A 36 -7.56 5.49 -19.45
C GLN A 36 -7.34 4.18 -20.22
N LEU A 37 -7.29 3.05 -19.51
CA LEU A 37 -7.20 1.71 -20.08
C LEU A 37 -8.57 1.08 -20.40
N GLY A 38 -9.66 1.81 -20.15
CA GLY A 38 -11.03 1.38 -20.47
C GLY A 38 -11.79 0.71 -19.33
N TRP A 39 -11.22 0.64 -18.12
CA TRP A 39 -11.90 0.08 -16.96
C TRP A 39 -12.84 1.09 -16.31
N THR A 40 -13.93 0.60 -15.74
CA THR A 40 -14.83 1.46 -14.99
C THR A 40 -14.31 1.71 -13.57
N THR A 41 -14.76 2.81 -12.95
CA THR A 41 -14.41 3.10 -11.56
C THR A 41 -14.84 2.00 -10.59
N PRO A 42 -16.06 1.42 -10.67
CA PRO A 42 -16.45 0.30 -9.81
C PRO A 42 -15.51 -0.90 -9.95
N GLU A 43 -15.20 -1.33 -11.18
CA GLU A 43 -14.25 -2.45 -11.41
C GLU A 43 -12.87 -2.17 -10.80
N SER A 44 -12.39 -0.94 -10.93
CA SER A 44 -11.09 -0.53 -10.38
C SER A 44 -11.10 -0.55 -8.85
N LEU A 45 -12.19 -0.10 -8.23
CA LEU A 45 -12.34 -0.09 -6.77
C LEU A 45 -12.46 -1.51 -6.21
N ASP A 46 -13.23 -2.38 -6.87
CA ASP A 46 -13.39 -3.79 -6.48
C ASP A 46 -12.03 -4.50 -6.52
N ALA A 47 -11.25 -4.32 -7.59
CA ALA A 47 -9.91 -4.89 -7.70
C ALA A 47 -8.94 -4.36 -6.63
N ILE A 48 -9.00 -3.07 -6.30
CA ILE A 48 -8.17 -2.48 -5.23
C ILE A 48 -8.54 -3.09 -3.87
N GLU A 49 -9.83 -3.34 -3.60
CA GLU A 49 -10.28 -3.98 -2.36
C GLU A 49 -9.71 -5.41 -2.23
N GLU A 50 -9.77 -6.19 -3.31
CA GLU A 50 -9.19 -7.54 -3.35
C GLU A 50 -7.68 -7.53 -3.08
N LEU A 51 -6.93 -6.66 -3.77
CA LEU A 51 -5.48 -6.51 -3.56
C LEU A 51 -5.12 -6.11 -2.12
N VAL A 52 -5.91 -5.24 -1.48
CA VAL A 52 -5.67 -4.87 -0.08
C VAL A 52 -5.87 -6.07 0.85
N ALA A 53 -6.85 -6.94 0.56
CA ALA A 53 -7.05 -8.18 1.31
C ALA A 53 -5.89 -9.16 1.13
N GLU A 54 -5.39 -9.32 -0.11
CA GLU A 54 -4.21 -10.12 -0.43
C GLU A 54 -2.97 -9.60 0.31
N PHE A 55 -2.69 -8.31 0.24
CA PHE A 55 -1.55 -7.71 0.93
C PHE A 55 -1.64 -7.89 2.45
N ARG A 56 -2.83 -7.72 3.05
CA ARG A 56 -2.98 -7.98 4.50
C ARG A 56 -2.64 -9.41 4.87
N THR A 57 -2.99 -10.37 4.02
CA THR A 57 -2.68 -11.78 4.23
C THR A 57 -1.18 -12.01 4.10
N ALA A 58 -0.57 -11.56 3.00
CA ALA A 58 0.85 -11.71 2.75
C ALA A 58 1.71 -11.06 3.85
N TYR A 59 1.42 -9.82 4.25
CA TYR A 59 2.17 -9.10 5.29
C TYR A 59 1.94 -9.64 6.72
N ALA A 60 0.87 -10.42 6.94
CA ALA A 60 0.67 -11.13 8.20
C ALA A 60 1.52 -12.40 8.29
N GLU A 61 1.79 -13.04 7.16
CA GLU A 61 2.61 -14.25 7.05
C GLU A 61 4.11 -13.91 7.02
N ASP A 62 4.49 -12.90 6.24
CA ASP A 62 5.85 -12.41 6.10
C ASP A 62 5.86 -10.87 6.22
N PRO A 63 6.53 -10.28 7.22
CA PRO A 63 6.65 -8.83 7.34
C PRO A 63 7.28 -8.15 6.11
N ASN A 64 7.97 -8.89 5.25
CA ASN A 64 8.50 -8.42 3.98
C ASN A 64 8.25 -9.41 2.83
N PRO A 65 6.98 -9.57 2.40
CA PRO A 65 6.61 -10.59 1.41
C PRO A 65 7.15 -10.28 0.00
N SER A 66 7.75 -9.11 -0.19
CA SER A 66 8.36 -8.67 -1.45
C SER A 66 9.87 -8.91 -1.50
N GLU A 67 10.51 -9.31 -0.40
CA GLU A 67 11.90 -9.77 -0.42
C GLU A 67 11.95 -11.20 -0.98
N ASP A 68 12.65 -11.37 -2.09
CA ASP A 68 12.86 -12.70 -2.69
C ASP A 68 13.73 -13.52 -1.72
N PRO A 69 13.29 -14.70 -1.22
CA PRO A 69 14.04 -15.48 -0.23
C PRO A 69 15.44 -15.93 -0.69
N ASP A 70 15.74 -15.80 -1.99
CA ASP A 70 17.04 -16.11 -2.57
C ASP A 70 18.01 -14.90 -2.65
N GLU A 71 17.58 -13.68 -2.33
CA GLU A 71 18.47 -12.50 -2.32
C GLU A 71 19.39 -12.46 -1.07
N ILE A 72 19.06 -13.22 -0.02
CA ILE A 72 19.84 -13.31 1.24
C ILE A 72 21.03 -14.30 1.14
N LYS A 73 21.15 -15.10 0.06
CA LYS A 73 22.20 -16.14 -0.05
C LYS A 73 23.55 -15.69 -0.62
N ILE A 74 23.77 -14.41 -0.90
CA ILE A 74 25.07 -13.91 -1.40
C ILE A 74 25.72 -13.01 -0.36
N LEU A 75 26.22 -13.60 0.73
CA LEU A 75 27.28 -13.05 1.57
C LEU A 75 28.27 -14.16 1.97
#